data_AF-A0A5J5IL63-F1
#
_entry.id   AF-A0A5J5IL63-F1
#
_cell.length_a   1.000
_cell.length_b   1.000
_cell.length_c   1.000
_cell.angle_alpha   90.00
_cell.angle_beta   90.00
_cell.angle_gamma   90.00
#
_symmetry.space_group_name_H-M   'P 1'
#
loop_
_entity.id
_entity.type
_entity.pdbx_description
1 polymer ?
#
loop_
_entity_poly.entity_id
_entity_poly.type
_entity_poly.pdbx_seq_one_letter_code
_entity_poly.pdbx_strand_id
1 'polypeptide(L)'
;MKMAIIDRVFLLLLSVIILFTAFWIFRTHTVLENSGSPTTVVRLFDLNNDLLYNIVTIFSIILLLLSNIFYWRTGNGIYFLWSVFYFMAGIIALAVLENARFYYIKQNGIWNGKFSSGFIVSVYLILIVIIITIIDFFIINYLRKKAMAKRKKYGRFFGKHAGNLN
;
A
#
# COMPACT_ATOMS: atom_id res chain seq x y z
N MET A 1 -12.51 -9.72 22.75
CA MET A 1 -12.91 -8.29 22.67
C MET A 1 -11.76 -7.37 22.19
N LYS A 2 -10.57 -7.39 22.80
CA LYS A 2 -9.42 -6.56 22.36
C LYS A 2 -8.98 -6.78 20.90
N MET A 3 -8.97 -8.03 20.43
CA MET A 3 -8.57 -8.36 19.05
C MET A 3 -9.55 -7.78 18.01
N ALA A 4 -10.85 -7.90 18.25
CA ALA A 4 -11.89 -7.34 17.37
C ALA A 4 -11.84 -5.80 17.25
N ILE A 5 -11.44 -5.10 18.32
CA ILE A 5 -11.27 -3.63 18.28
C ILE A 5 -10.06 -3.27 17.42
N ILE A 6 -8.95 -3.98 17.57
CA ILE A 6 -7.72 -3.79 16.80
C ILE A 6 -7.98 -4.00 15.30
N ASP A 7 -8.70 -5.06 14.94
CA ASP A 7 -9.06 -5.34 13.54
C ASP A 7 -9.97 -4.25 12.96
N ARG A 8 -10.96 -3.78 13.72
CA ARG A 8 -11.84 -2.67 13.30
C ARG A 8 -11.08 -1.37 13.06
N VAL A 9 -10.11 -1.04 13.92
CA VAL A 9 -9.29 0.17 13.76
C VAL A 9 -8.46 0.09 12.48
N PHE A 10 -7.80 -1.04 12.23
CA PHE A 10 -7.02 -1.22 11.00
C PHE A 10 -7.91 -1.11 9.75
N LEU A 11 -9.06 -1.78 9.75
CA LEU A 11 -9.99 -1.73 8.62
C LEU A 11 -10.57 -0.32 8.39
N LEU A 12 -10.83 0.42 9.46
CA LEU A 12 -11.30 1.81 9.35
C LEU A 12 -10.21 2.71 8.73
N LEU A 13 -8.96 2.59 9.17
CA LEU A 13 -7.84 3.33 8.57
C LEU A 13 -7.64 2.95 7.09
N LEU A 14 -7.66 1.66 6.78
CA LEU A 14 -7.58 1.16 5.41
C LEU A 14 -8.71 1.73 4.55
N SER A 15 -9.95 1.76 5.06
CA SER A 15 -11.10 2.27 4.33
C SER A 15 -10.96 3.77 4.03
N VAL A 16 -10.50 4.57 4.99
CA VAL A 16 -10.25 6.00 4.79
C VAL A 16 -9.19 6.23 3.72
N ILE A 17 -8.10 5.45 3.75
CA ILE A 17 -7.04 5.51 2.75
C ILE A 17 -7.59 5.16 1.36
N ILE A 18 -8.35 4.06 1.23
CA ILE A 18 -8.96 3.64 -0.03
C ILE A 18 -9.88 4.72 -0.59
N LEU A 19 -10.77 5.28 0.23
CA LEU A 19 -11.72 6.32 -0.19
C LEU A 19 -10.98 7.57 -0.67
N PHE A 20 -9.94 7.98 0.04
CA PHE A 20 -9.12 9.13 -0.37
C PHE A 20 -8.42 8.87 -1.70
N THR A 21 -7.80 7.70 -1.88
CA THR A 21 -7.14 7.34 -3.14
C THR A 21 -8.15 7.24 -4.29
N ALA A 22 -9.32 6.64 -4.06
CA ALA A 22 -10.38 6.52 -5.06
C ALA A 22 -10.89 7.90 -5.52
N PHE A 23 -11.08 8.84 -4.59
CA PHE A 23 -11.44 10.22 -4.91
C PHE A 23 -10.41 10.88 -5.84
N TRP A 24 -9.12 10.71 -5.57
CA TRP A 24 -8.06 11.25 -6.42
C TRP A 24 -7.95 10.57 -7.78
N ILE A 25 -8.17 9.25 -7.87
CA ILE A 25 -8.25 8.53 -9.15
C ILE A 25 -9.37 9.12 -10.01
N PHE A 26 -10.57 9.25 -9.43
CA PHE A 26 -11.73 9.78 -10.13
C PHE A 26 -11.49 11.22 -10.60
N ARG A 27 -10.98 12.07 -9.72
CA ARG A 27 -10.60 13.46 -10.06
C ARG A 27 -9.61 13.48 -11.23
N THR A 28 -8.58 12.65 -11.20
CA THR A 28 -7.56 12.58 -12.26
C THR A 28 -8.16 12.14 -13.59
N HIS A 29 -9.05 11.16 -13.59
CA HIS A 29 -9.75 10.72 -14.80
C HIS A 29 -10.58 11.85 -15.42
N THR A 30 -11.39 12.56 -14.61
CA THR A 30 -12.25 13.66 -15.11
C THR A 30 -11.48 14.81 -15.74
N VAL A 31 -10.17 14.96 -15.46
CA VAL A 31 -9.34 15.98 -16.13
C VAL A 31 -9.30 15.77 -17.65
N LEU A 32 -9.35 14.54 -18.13
CA LEU A 32 -9.36 14.23 -19.57
C LEU A 32 -10.67 14.64 -20.27
N GLU A 33 -11.74 14.89 -19.52
CA GLU A 33 -13.04 15.33 -20.02
C GLU A 33 -13.16 16.87 -20.05
N ASN A 34 -12.18 17.60 -19.52
CA ASN A 34 -12.22 19.06 -19.46
C ASN A 34 -12.08 19.70 -20.85
N SER A 35 -12.92 20.71 -21.12
CA SER A 35 -12.85 21.55 -22.30
C SER A 35 -11.71 22.56 -22.18
N GLY A 36 -10.55 22.24 -22.77
CA GLY A 36 -9.38 23.10 -22.84
C GLY A 36 -8.46 22.73 -24.00
N SER A 37 -7.32 23.41 -24.16
CA SER A 37 -6.36 23.00 -25.19
C SER A 37 -5.82 21.59 -24.86
N PRO A 38 -5.76 20.67 -25.83
CA PRO A 38 -5.37 19.29 -25.57
C PRO A 38 -4.00 19.14 -24.87
N THR A 39 -3.06 20.06 -25.13
CA THR A 39 -1.75 20.11 -24.46
C THR A 39 -1.83 20.51 -22.99
N THR A 40 -2.70 21.46 -22.64
CA THR A 40 -2.92 21.89 -21.24
C THR A 40 -3.61 20.80 -20.45
N VAL A 41 -4.59 20.12 -21.04
CA VAL A 41 -5.30 18.98 -20.43
C VAL A 41 -4.32 17.85 -20.08
N VAL A 42 -3.44 17.48 -21.01
CA VAL A 42 -2.40 16.44 -20.76
C VAL A 42 -1.45 16.88 -19.64
N ARG A 43 -1.00 18.14 -19.62
CA ARG A 43 -0.11 18.63 -18.56
C ARG A 43 -0.78 18.60 -17.18
N LEU A 44 -2.04 19.00 -17.08
CA LEU A 44 -2.80 18.90 -15.83
C LEU A 44 -3.02 17.46 -15.42
N PHE A 45 -3.28 16.56 -16.37
CA PHE A 45 -3.40 15.14 -16.10
C PHE A 45 -2.10 14.59 -15.52
N ASP A 46 -0.95 14.88 -16.14
CA ASP A 46 0.37 14.41 -15.71
C ASP A 46 0.68 14.84 -14.27
N LEU A 47 0.40 16.11 -13.94
CA LEU A 47 0.56 16.63 -12.58
C LEU A 47 -0.32 15.90 -11.54
N ASN A 48 -1.57 15.59 -11.90
CA ASN A 48 -2.46 14.85 -11.00
C ASN A 48 -2.05 13.37 -10.89
N ASN A 49 -1.56 12.77 -11.98
CA ASN A 49 -1.10 11.39 -12.01
C ASN A 49 0.17 11.20 -11.18
N ASP A 50 1.13 12.13 -11.26
CA ASP A 50 2.35 12.14 -10.42
C ASP A 50 2.00 12.29 -8.94
N LEU A 51 1.05 13.17 -8.62
CA LEU A 51 0.56 13.32 -7.25
C LEU A 51 -0.10 12.03 -6.76
N LEU A 52 -0.94 11.40 -7.58
CA LEU A 52 -1.61 10.15 -7.25
C LEU A 52 -0.60 9.01 -7.04
N TYR A 53 0.46 8.92 -7.85
CA TYR A 53 1.56 7.98 -7.64
C TYR A 53 2.22 8.17 -6.27
N ASN A 54 2.50 9.42 -5.89
CA ASN A 54 3.05 9.74 -4.58
C ASN A 54 2.09 9.38 -3.43
N ILE A 55 0.79 9.66 -3.60
CA ILE A 55 -0.25 9.30 -2.61
C ILE A 55 -0.29 7.79 -2.40
N VAL A 56 -0.38 6.99 -3.48
CA VAL A 56 -0.40 5.52 -3.41
C VAL A 56 0.86 4.99 -2.73
N THR A 57 2.03 5.52 -3.07
CA THR A 57 3.31 5.10 -2.50
C THR A 57 3.39 5.40 -1.00
N ILE A 58 3.10 6.64 -0.60
CA ILE A 58 3.16 7.07 0.81
C ILE A 58 2.19 6.27 1.66
N PHE A 59 0.94 6.11 1.21
CA PHE A 59 -0.03 5.32 1.96
C PHE A 59 0.31 3.84 2.01
N SER A 60 0.95 3.28 0.99
CA SER A 60 1.43 1.90 1.02
C SER A 60 2.53 1.70 2.05
N ILE A 61 3.46 2.66 2.17
CA ILE A 61 4.49 2.65 3.23
C ILE A 61 3.84 2.73 4.61
N ILE A 62 2.88 3.64 4.80
CA ILE A 62 2.14 3.78 6.06
C ILE A 62 1.39 2.48 6.40
N LEU A 63 0.70 1.87 5.44
CA LEU A 63 -0.03 0.62 5.63
C LEU A 63 0.90 -0.54 5.98
N LEU A 64 2.08 -0.63 5.36
CA LEU A 64 3.08 -1.64 5.70
C LEU A 64 3.60 -1.46 7.13
N LEU A 65 3.92 -0.22 7.53
CA LEU A 65 4.33 0.11 8.90
C LEU A 65 3.23 -0.21 9.92
N LEU A 66 1.98 0.14 9.63
CA LEU A 66 0.84 -0.23 10.46
C LEU A 66 0.73 -1.75 10.54
N SER A 67 0.78 -2.47 9.42
CA SER A 67 0.72 -3.93 9.38
C SER A 67 1.77 -4.58 10.28
N ASN A 68 2.98 -4.04 10.31
CA ASN A 68 4.03 -4.46 11.23
C ASN A 68 3.64 -4.28 12.70
N ILE A 69 3.14 -3.10 13.07
CA ILE A 69 2.69 -2.80 14.43
C ILE A 69 1.53 -3.72 14.85
N PHE A 70 0.53 -3.86 13.99
CA PHE A 70 -0.66 -4.67 14.22
C PHE A 70 -0.31 -6.16 14.31
N TYR A 71 0.51 -6.67 13.39
CA TYR A 71 1.03 -8.04 13.43
C TYR A 71 1.87 -8.33 14.67
N TRP A 72 2.71 -7.38 15.11
CA TRP A 72 3.48 -7.56 16.34
C TRP A 72 2.57 -7.82 17.54
N ARG A 73 1.45 -7.08 17.61
CA ARG A 73 0.47 -7.17 18.69
C ARG A 73 -0.41 -8.42 18.61
N THR A 74 -0.94 -8.76 17.44
CA THR A 74 -1.94 -9.83 17.31
C THR A 74 -1.36 -11.14 16.78
N GLY A 75 -0.29 -11.08 15.99
CA GLY A 75 0.29 -12.23 15.28
C GLY A 75 -0.47 -12.65 14.04
N ASN A 76 -1.45 -11.86 13.59
CA ASN A 76 -2.25 -12.18 12.42
C ASN A 76 -1.64 -11.55 11.15
N GLY A 77 -1.17 -12.38 10.22
CA GLY A 77 -0.50 -11.92 8.99
C GLY A 77 -1.42 -11.21 7.99
N ILE A 78 -2.74 -11.20 8.22
CA ILE A 78 -3.72 -10.67 7.27
C ILE A 78 -3.55 -9.18 6.96
N TYR A 79 -2.96 -8.39 7.86
CA TYR A 79 -2.74 -6.95 7.63
C TYR A 79 -1.76 -6.69 6.48
N PHE A 80 -0.73 -7.52 6.33
CA PHE A 80 0.20 -7.44 5.21
C PHE A 80 -0.50 -7.71 3.88
N LEU A 81 -1.41 -8.69 3.85
CA LEU A 81 -2.20 -9.01 2.67
C LEU A 81 -3.05 -7.80 2.23
N TRP A 82 -3.73 -7.14 3.16
CA TRP A 82 -4.50 -5.93 2.88
C TRP A 82 -3.63 -4.78 2.35
N SER A 83 -2.42 -4.62 2.88
CA SER A 83 -1.47 -3.61 2.40
C SER A 83 -1.00 -3.89 0.98
N VAL A 84 -0.71 -5.14 0.66
CA VAL A 84 -0.35 -5.57 -0.71
C VAL A 84 -1.52 -5.37 -1.67
N PHE A 85 -2.75 -5.74 -1.28
CA PHE A 85 -3.93 -5.51 -2.12
C PHE A 85 -4.17 -4.03 -2.40
N TYR A 86 -4.01 -3.16 -1.40
CA TYR A 86 -4.09 -1.72 -1.61
C TYR A 86 -3.06 -1.24 -2.64
N PHE A 87 -1.79 -1.64 -2.48
CA PHE A 87 -0.73 -1.24 -3.42
C PHE A 87 -1.01 -1.74 -4.84
N MET A 88 -1.38 -3.02 -4.99
CA MET A 88 -1.73 -3.60 -6.28
C MET A 88 -2.87 -2.85 -6.95
N ALA A 89 -3.96 -2.58 -6.22
CA ALA A 89 -5.11 -1.85 -6.75
C ALA A 89 -4.70 -0.42 -7.18
N GLY A 90 -3.88 0.27 -6.39
CA GLY A 90 -3.38 1.60 -6.71
C GLY A 90 -2.52 1.63 -7.97
N ILE A 91 -1.58 0.70 -8.12
CA ILE A 91 -0.72 0.58 -9.31
C ILE A 91 -1.53 0.19 -10.56
N ILE A 92 -2.49 -0.73 -10.44
CA ILE A 92 -3.39 -1.08 -11.55
C ILE A 92 -4.21 0.13 -11.98
N ALA A 93 -4.74 0.91 -11.04
CA ALA A 93 -5.49 2.13 -11.36
C ALA A 93 -4.61 3.16 -12.09
N LEU A 94 -3.37 3.35 -11.66
CA LEU A 94 -2.40 4.22 -12.33
C LEU A 94 -2.08 3.74 -13.75
N ALA A 95 -1.93 2.42 -13.96
CA ALA A 95 -1.72 1.85 -15.29
C ALA A 95 -2.92 2.09 -16.22
N VAL A 96 -4.15 1.99 -15.69
CA VAL A 96 -5.39 2.28 -16.44
C VAL A 96 -5.46 3.77 -16.81
N LEU A 97 -5.12 4.66 -15.89
CA LEU A 97 -5.05 6.11 -16.12
C LEU A 97 -4.02 6.47 -17.20
N GLU A 98 -2.82 5.88 -17.13
CA GLU A 98 -1.76 6.09 -18.14
C GLU A 98 -2.21 5.63 -19.53
N ASN A 99 -2.98 4.53 -19.60
CA ASN A 99 -3.56 4.05 -20.85
C ASN A 99 -4.62 5.02 -21.39
N ALA A 100 -5.51 5.54 -20.52
CA ALA A 100 -6.51 6.54 -20.92
C ALA A 100 -5.86 7.81 -21.49
N ARG A 101 -4.81 8.31 -20.84
CA ARG A 101 -3.98 9.42 -21.32
C ARG A 101 -3.38 9.14 -22.70
N PHE A 102 -2.82 7.95 -22.90
CA PHE A 102 -2.24 7.56 -24.18
C PHE A 102 -3.27 7.58 -25.32
N TYR A 103 -4.47 7.03 -25.08
CA TYR A 103 -5.57 7.11 -26.05
C TYR A 103 -6.00 8.55 -26.34
N TYR A 104 -6.09 9.41 -25.31
CA TYR A 104 -6.41 10.83 -25.48
C TYR A 104 -5.39 11.56 -26.35
N ILE A 105 -4.10 11.35 -26.11
CA ILE A 105 -3.01 11.94 -26.90
C ILE A 105 -3.07 11.48 -28.36
N LYS A 106 -3.34 10.19 -28.58
CA LYS A 106 -3.48 9.60 -29.92
C LYS A 106 -4.68 10.16 -30.68
N GLN A 107 -5.83 10.31 -30.03
CA GLN A 107 -7.05 10.87 -30.63
C GLN A 107 -6.90 12.34 -31.01
N ASN A 108 -6.16 13.11 -30.21
CA ASN A 108 -5.96 14.55 -30.43
C ASN A 108 -4.71 14.89 -31.27
N GLY A 109 -4.04 13.90 -31.87
CA GLY A 109 -2.92 14.14 -32.80
C GLY A 109 -1.64 14.69 -32.16
N ILE A 110 -1.52 14.67 -30.84
CA ILE A 110 -0.35 15.20 -30.10
C ILE A 110 0.72 14.12 -29.88
N TRP A 111 0.60 12.99 -30.59
CA TRP A 111 1.46 11.84 -30.35
C TRP A 111 2.85 12.05 -30.93
N ASN A 112 3.81 12.34 -30.06
CA ASN A 112 5.24 12.49 -30.41
C ASN A 112 6.01 11.15 -30.47
N GLY A 113 5.35 10.03 -30.82
CA GLY A 113 6.01 8.72 -30.96
C GLY A 113 6.48 8.03 -29.67
N LYS A 114 6.16 8.56 -28.47
CA LYS A 114 6.50 7.91 -27.19
C LYS A 114 5.51 6.78 -26.88
N PHE A 115 6.02 5.60 -26.49
CA PHE A 115 5.21 4.47 -26.05
C PHE A 115 4.74 4.66 -24.59
N SER A 116 3.54 4.19 -24.27
CA SER A 116 3.10 4.05 -22.88
C SER A 116 3.82 2.86 -22.25
N SER A 117 4.96 3.12 -21.58
CA SER A 117 5.70 2.10 -20.83
C SER A 117 5.11 1.81 -19.44
N GLY A 118 4.08 2.56 -19.03
CA GLY A 118 3.50 2.51 -17.69
C GLY A 118 3.00 1.13 -17.29
N PHE A 119 2.44 0.35 -18.22
CA PHE A 119 1.95 -1.00 -17.93
C PHE A 119 3.09 -1.97 -17.55
N ILE A 120 4.21 -1.94 -18.28
CA ILE A 120 5.36 -2.82 -18.01
C ILE A 120 5.97 -2.47 -16.66
N VAL A 121 6.18 -1.17 -16.40
CA VAL A 121 6.72 -0.67 -15.12
C VAL A 121 5.82 -1.07 -13.95
N SER A 122 4.50 -1.02 -14.13
CA SER A 122 3.52 -1.40 -13.11
C SER A 122 3.64 -2.87 -12.70
N VAL A 123 3.83 -3.78 -13.65
CA VAL A 123 4.02 -5.22 -13.36
C VAL A 123 5.29 -5.45 -12.52
N TYR A 124 6.40 -4.79 -12.87
CA TYR A 124 7.64 -4.90 -12.10
C TYR A 124 7.48 -4.35 -10.68
N LEU A 125 6.83 -3.20 -10.52
CA LEU A 125 6.57 -2.60 -9.20
C LEU A 125 5.74 -3.51 -8.30
N ILE A 126 4.70 -4.15 -8.84
CA ILE A 126 3.88 -5.12 -8.10
C ILE A 126 4.73 -6.29 -7.61
N LEU A 127 5.56 -6.88 -8.48
CA LEU A 127 6.43 -8.00 -8.10
C LEU A 127 7.43 -7.61 -7.00
N ILE A 128 8.05 -6.44 -7.12
CA ILE A 128 9.00 -5.92 -6.12
C ILE A 128 8.32 -5.78 -4.75
N VAL A 129 7.12 -5.19 -4.70
CA VAL A 129 6.42 -4.99 -3.42
C VAL A 129 5.95 -6.30 -2.81
N ILE A 130 5.51 -7.27 -3.60
CA ILE A 130 5.19 -8.62 -3.10
C ILE A 130 6.43 -9.23 -2.44
N ILE A 131 7.58 -9.17 -3.10
CA ILE A 131 8.84 -9.71 -2.57
C ILE A 131 9.24 -9.01 -1.28
N ILE A 132 9.23 -7.67 -1.25
CA ILE A 132 9.57 -6.88 -0.07
C ILE A 132 8.63 -7.22 1.11
N THR A 133 7.33 -7.32 0.86
CA THR A 133 6.34 -7.63 1.91
C THR A 133 6.56 -9.03 2.48
N ILE A 134 6.86 -10.01 1.62
CA ILE A 134 7.16 -11.38 2.07
C ILE A 134 8.41 -11.40 2.96
N ILE A 135 9.49 -10.74 2.53
CA ILE A 135 10.73 -10.64 3.31
C ILE A 135 10.45 -9.97 4.66
N ASP A 136 9.72 -8.85 4.66
CA ASP A 136 9.35 -8.12 5.87
C ASP A 136 8.55 -8.98 6.84
N PHE A 137 7.54 -9.71 6.34
CA PHE A 137 6.76 -10.67 7.12
C PHE A 137 7.65 -11.71 7.80
N PHE A 138 8.62 -12.30 7.08
CA PHE A 138 9.54 -13.29 7.65
C PHE A 138 10.44 -12.69 8.73
N ILE A 139 11.00 -11.51 8.50
CA ILE A 139 11.85 -10.79 9.46
C ILE A 139 11.06 -10.51 10.74
N ILE A 140 9.88 -9.92 10.63
CA ILE A 140 9.04 -9.56 11.77
C ILE A 140 8.58 -10.82 12.50
N ASN A 141 8.20 -11.88 11.80
CA ASN A 141 7.82 -13.15 12.40
C ASN A 141 8.98 -13.76 13.22
N TYR A 142 10.19 -13.75 12.67
CA TYR A 142 11.38 -14.22 13.37
C TYR A 142 11.66 -13.38 14.64
N LEU A 143 11.63 -12.05 14.53
CA LEU A 143 11.83 -11.14 15.65
C LEU A 143 10.76 -11.34 16.75
N ARG A 144 9.50 -11.52 16.36
CA ARG A 144 8.40 -11.77 17.29
C ARG A 144 8.57 -13.09 18.03
N LYS A 145 8.91 -14.18 17.32
CA LYS A 145 9.20 -15.49 17.93
C LYS A 145 10.35 -15.40 18.93
N LYS A 146 11.46 -14.74 18.57
CA LYS A 146 12.61 -14.52 19.45
C LYS A 146 12.23 -13.72 20.71
N ALA A 147 11.45 -12.66 20.55
CA ALA A 147 10.99 -11.83 21.67
C ALA A 147 10.08 -12.60 22.63
N MET A 148 9.16 -13.42 22.11
CA MET A 148 8.28 -14.26 22.94
C MET A 148 9.06 -15.37 23.66
N ALA A 149 10.03 -16.00 23.00
CA ALA A 149 10.90 -17.00 23.63
C ALA A 149 11.70 -16.39 24.79
N LYS A 150 12.24 -15.17 24.60
CA LYS A 150 12.92 -14.42 25.68
C LYS A 150 11.97 -14.16 26.85
N ARG A 151 10.77 -13.63 26.62
CA ARG A 151 9.76 -13.40 27.67
C ARG A 151 9.43 -14.68 28.45
N LYS A 152 9.23 -15.80 27.76
CA LYS A 152 8.95 -17.11 28.40
C LYS A 152 10.11 -17.59 29.27
N LYS A 153 11.36 -17.38 28.85
CA LYS A 153 12.57 -17.74 29.61
C LYS A 153 12.67 -16.92 30.91
N TYR A 154 12.49 -15.60 30.83
CA TYR A 154 12.52 -14.74 32.02
C TYR A 154 11.34 -15.00 32.97
N GLY A 155 10.12 -15.20 32.46
CA GLY A 155 8.95 -15.53 33.28
C GLY A 155 9.11 -16.85 34.05
N ARG A 156 9.73 -17.88 33.44
CA ARG A 156 10.07 -19.13 34.14
C ARG A 156 11.17 -18.96 35.19
N PHE A 157 12.15 -18.08 34.93
CA PHE A 157 13.26 -17.84 35.86
C PHE A 157 12.77 -17.17 37.15
N PHE A 158 11.92 -16.14 37.02
CA PHE A 158 11.30 -15.48 38.19
C PHE A 158 10.22 -16.36 38.87
N GLY A 159 9.47 -17.15 38.10
CA GLY A 159 8.49 -18.09 38.67
C GLY A 159 9.12 -19.25 39.48
N LYS A 160 10.35 -19.70 39.12
CA LYS A 160 11.08 -20.71 39.89
C LYS A 160 11.68 -20.18 41.19
N HIS A 161 12.08 -18.91 41.24
CA HIS A 161 12.62 -18.31 42.46
C HIS A 161 11.53 -17.98 43.50
N ALA A 162 10.29 -17.72 43.08
CA ALA A 162 9.17 -17.52 44.01
C ALA A 162 8.69 -18.82 44.68
N GLY A 163 8.95 -19.98 44.09
CA GLY A 163 8.56 -21.29 44.63
C GLY A 163 9.56 -21.93 45.60
N ASN A 164 10.69 -21.27 45.88
CA ASN A 164 11.78 -21.79 46.70
C ASN A 164 11.94 -21.02 48.03
N LEU A 165 10.90 -20.27 48.43
CA LEU A 165 10.83 -19.49 49.67
C LEU A 165 9.86 -20.10 50.71
N ASN A 166 9.48 -21.37 50.55
CA ASN A 166 8.76 -22.15 51.57
C ASN A 166 9.65 -23.25 52.12
#